data_AF-A0A923UMI6-F1
#
_entry.id   AF-A0A923UMI6-F1
#
_cell.length_a   1.000
_cell.length_b   1.000
_cell.length_c   1.000
_cell.angle_alpha   90.00
_cell.angle_beta   90.00
_cell.angle_gamma   90.00
#
_symmetry.space_group_name_H-M   'P 1'
#
loop_
_entity.id
_entity.type
_entity.pdbx_description
1 polymer ?
#
loop_
_entity_poly.entity_id
_entity_poly.type
_entity_poly.pdbx_seq_one_letter_code
_entity_poly.pdbx_strand_id
1 'polypeptide(L)'
;MKLFSQLLTITFLVFALNSFAQSDEFKTKAKPKTDTTAKKKGGILGGLIQTDILDNIKNAKKTIKDVKEDIKNNKEEFKRLKGEAGDLSADLGLKIGKSKKKGKVKKKPKDEYENIKFELRIGEYGSGTRSTVEEINVLRNPDEAEPSIYAKEIWWYDPKLRRVTNVPRKDKDYGEICHGPYKKYINDELVEEGSFYVGVKDGRWETYNQEYILLSKEKYHEGFLSDSRISYYDKEEKKIKEVIPVRFNKVTGDYRSFYNAGQLKEEGKFDDSVKVGRWREYHQFGTG
;
A
#
# COMPACT_ATOMS: atom_id res chain seq x y z
N MET A 1 -39.06 56.84 27.65
CA MET A 1 -40.47 56.83 27.20
C MET A 1 -40.58 55.79 26.08
N LYS A 2 -41.09 54.56 26.26
CA LYS A 2 -42.53 54.20 26.47
C LYS A 2 -43.40 54.93 25.42
N LEU A 3 -44.13 54.33 24.47
CA LEU A 3 -44.88 53.06 24.40
C LEU A 3 -45.44 52.84 22.96
N PHE A 4 -45.60 51.56 22.59
CA PHE A 4 -46.78 50.95 21.90
C PHE A 4 -47.03 51.23 20.41
N SER A 5 -47.65 50.36 19.59
CA SER A 5 -48.06 48.94 19.64
C SER A 5 -48.97 48.70 18.42
N GLN A 6 -49.15 47.42 18.04
CA GLN A 6 -50.19 46.81 17.19
C GLN A 6 -50.00 46.85 15.66
N LEU A 7 -50.39 45.85 14.87
CA LEU A 7 -50.71 44.42 15.04
C LEU A 7 -51.10 43.98 13.60
N LEU A 8 -50.46 42.98 13.00
CA LEU A 8 -51.18 42.12 12.05
C LEU A 8 -50.53 40.74 11.98
N THR A 9 -51.21 39.81 12.62
CA THR A 9 -51.05 38.37 12.60
C THR A 9 -51.55 37.77 11.29
N ILE A 10 -50.75 36.93 10.63
CA ILE A 10 -51.25 35.80 9.84
C ILE A 10 -50.43 34.56 10.18
N THR A 11 -51.05 33.71 10.99
CA THR A 11 -50.74 32.29 11.23
C THR A 11 -51.20 31.44 10.04
N PHE A 12 -50.38 30.49 9.60
CA PHE A 12 -50.79 29.15 9.11
C PHE A 12 -49.50 28.30 8.99
N LEU A 13 -49.16 27.48 10.00
CA LEU A 13 -49.52 26.06 10.18
C LEU A 13 -48.79 25.12 9.18
N VAL A 14 -48.29 23.99 9.71
CA VAL A 14 -47.89 22.72 9.05
C VAL A 14 -46.38 22.59 8.77
N PHE A 15 -45.59 21.61 9.24
CA PHE A 15 -45.80 20.37 10.00
C PHE A 15 -44.47 20.01 10.68
N ALA A 16 -44.48 19.64 11.96
CA ALA A 16 -43.35 18.96 12.59
C ALA A 16 -43.52 17.45 12.35
N LEU A 17 -42.59 16.83 11.62
CA LEU A 17 -42.41 15.38 11.63
C LEU A 17 -41.16 15.06 12.44
N ASN A 18 -41.40 14.55 13.64
CA ASN A 18 -40.42 13.80 14.42
C ASN A 18 -40.10 12.51 13.65
N SER A 19 -38.91 12.43 13.08
CA SER A 19 -38.31 11.16 12.70
C SER A 19 -37.54 10.63 13.90
N PHE A 20 -38.16 9.69 14.63
CA PHE A 20 -37.45 8.76 15.49
C PHE A 20 -36.44 7.99 14.61
N ALA A 21 -35.17 8.39 14.64
CA ALA A 21 -34.10 7.55 14.14
C ALA A 21 -33.75 6.55 15.24
N GLN A 22 -34.25 5.33 15.05
CA GLN A 22 -33.88 4.16 15.83
C GLN A 22 -32.39 3.91 15.60
N SER A 23 -31.56 4.21 16.60
CA SER A 23 -30.19 3.71 16.63
C SER A 23 -30.26 2.21 16.91
N ASP A 24 -30.11 1.39 15.88
CA ASP A 24 -29.86 -0.04 16.06
C ASP A 24 -28.46 -0.22 16.65
N GLU A 25 -28.42 -0.12 17.98
CA GLU A 25 -27.27 -0.44 18.81
C GLU A 25 -27.06 -1.96 18.75
N PHE A 26 -26.06 -2.42 17.99
CA PHE A 26 -25.69 -3.83 17.95
C PHE A 26 -25.09 -4.24 19.30
N LYS A 27 -25.95 -4.57 20.27
CA LYS A 27 -25.55 -5.09 21.58
C LYS A 27 -25.02 -6.50 21.43
N THR A 28 -23.71 -6.63 21.24
CA THR A 28 -23.04 -7.90 21.51
C THR A 28 -23.02 -8.14 23.02
N LYS A 29 -23.59 -9.27 23.47
CA LYS A 29 -23.49 -9.73 24.88
C LYS A 29 -22.16 -10.43 25.19
N ALA A 30 -21.10 -10.12 24.46
CA ALA A 30 -19.77 -10.66 24.73
C ALA A 30 -18.95 -9.57 25.43
N LYS A 31 -18.67 -9.78 26.73
CA LYS A 31 -17.69 -8.95 27.45
C LYS A 31 -16.35 -9.01 26.69
N PRO A 32 -15.66 -7.88 26.45
CA PRO A 32 -14.31 -7.94 25.92
C PRO A 32 -13.45 -8.70 26.94
N LYS A 33 -12.72 -9.72 26.48
CA LYS A 33 -11.67 -10.35 27.29
C LYS A 33 -10.47 -9.39 27.28
N THR A 34 -10.55 -8.34 28.08
CA THR A 34 -9.38 -7.60 28.50
C THR A 34 -8.69 -8.42 29.58
N ASP A 35 -7.51 -8.94 29.28
CA ASP A 35 -6.58 -9.38 30.33
C ASP A 35 -6.18 -8.16 31.16
N THR A 36 -6.94 -7.90 32.23
CA THR A 36 -6.49 -7.02 33.30
C THR A 36 -5.56 -7.81 34.19
N THR A 37 -4.29 -7.93 33.79
CA THR A 37 -3.23 -8.24 34.74
C THR A 37 -3.11 -7.04 35.69
N ALA A 38 -3.47 -7.29 36.95
CA ALA A 38 -3.54 -6.33 38.02
C ALA A 38 -2.22 -5.54 38.16
N LYS A 39 -2.25 -4.23 37.92
CA LYS A 39 -1.27 -3.32 38.53
C LYS A 39 -1.55 -3.25 40.04
N LYS A 40 -0.91 -4.13 40.81
CA LYS A 40 -0.73 -3.93 42.25
C LYS A 40 0.58 -3.20 42.49
N LYS A 41 0.47 -1.97 43.01
CA LYS A 41 1.58 -1.23 43.65
C LYS A 41 1.95 -1.94 44.96
N GLY A 42 3.24 -2.15 45.20
CA GLY A 42 3.79 -2.35 46.53
C GLY A 42 5.05 -3.21 46.59
N GLY A 43 6.16 -2.62 47.05
CA GLY A 43 7.24 -3.37 47.70
C GLY A 43 8.57 -3.44 46.96
N ILE A 44 9.53 -2.65 47.44
CA ILE A 44 10.96 -2.75 47.14
C ILE A 44 11.49 -3.97 47.89
N LEU A 45 11.86 -5.05 47.19
CA LEU A 45 12.97 -5.96 47.54
C LEU A 45 13.17 -6.94 46.38
N GLY A 46 14.44 -7.15 45.99
CA GLY A 46 14.82 -7.89 44.79
C GLY A 46 14.33 -9.35 44.76
N GLY A 47 14.02 -9.84 43.56
CA GLY A 47 13.89 -11.28 43.31
C GLY A 47 12.94 -11.72 42.20
N LEU A 48 11.92 -10.95 41.80
CA LEU A 48 10.81 -11.51 40.99
C LEU A 48 10.78 -11.17 39.49
N ILE A 49 11.50 -10.15 39.01
CA ILE A 49 11.38 -9.73 37.59
C ILE A 49 12.08 -10.72 36.64
N GLN A 50 13.12 -11.40 37.11
CA GLN A 50 13.89 -12.33 36.28
C GLN A 50 13.20 -13.69 36.11
N THR A 51 12.37 -14.12 37.05
CA THR A 51 11.65 -15.40 36.99
C THR A 51 10.53 -15.35 35.95
N ASP A 52 9.74 -14.27 35.93
CA ASP A 52 8.59 -14.13 35.00
C ASP A 52 9.04 -14.00 33.53
N ILE A 53 10.15 -13.30 33.28
CA ILE A 53 10.75 -13.19 31.95
C ILE A 53 11.30 -14.54 31.48
N LEU A 54 12.01 -15.26 32.36
CA LEU A 54 12.56 -16.57 32.03
C LEU A 54 11.47 -17.61 31.77
N ASP A 55 10.36 -17.55 32.51
CA ASP A 55 9.26 -18.48 32.34
C ASP A 55 8.44 -18.18 31.07
N ASN A 56 8.28 -16.91 30.68
CA ASN A 56 7.74 -16.55 29.37
C ASN A 56 8.64 -16.99 28.21
N ILE A 57 9.97 -16.87 28.34
CA ILE A 57 10.92 -17.34 27.33
C ILE A 57 10.91 -18.88 27.21
N LYS A 58 10.80 -19.61 28.33
CA LYS A 58 10.67 -21.07 28.31
C LYS A 58 9.37 -21.52 27.66
N ASN A 59 8.25 -20.86 27.97
CA ASN A 59 6.96 -21.14 27.37
C ASN A 59 6.99 -20.88 25.85
N ALA A 60 7.55 -19.76 25.40
CA ALA A 60 7.71 -19.47 23.97
C ALA A 60 8.59 -20.51 23.25
N LYS A 61 9.71 -20.95 23.86
CA LYS A 61 10.56 -22.01 23.31
C LYS A 61 9.83 -23.35 23.21
N LYS A 62 8.98 -23.68 24.18
CA LYS A 62 8.14 -24.89 24.16
C LYS A 62 7.14 -24.82 23.01
N THR A 63 6.40 -23.71 22.87
CA THR A 63 5.45 -23.52 21.76
C THR A 63 6.13 -23.61 20.38
N ILE A 64 7.32 -23.04 20.21
CA ILE A 64 8.09 -23.14 18.95
C ILE A 64 8.49 -24.58 18.65
N LYS A 65 8.82 -25.38 19.67
CA LYS A 65 9.17 -26.79 19.50
C LYS A 65 7.93 -27.59 19.09
N ASP A 66 6.80 -27.38 19.75
CA ASP A 66 5.55 -28.07 19.47
C ASP A 66 5.08 -27.76 18.03
N VAL A 67 5.13 -26.49 17.60
CA VAL A 67 4.81 -26.08 16.21
C VAL A 67 5.75 -26.74 15.19
N LYS A 68 7.04 -26.90 15.49
CA LYS A 68 7.98 -27.60 14.59
C LYS A 68 7.67 -29.10 14.48
N GLU A 69 7.23 -29.70 15.57
CA GLU A 69 6.83 -31.10 15.63
C GLU A 69 5.54 -31.32 14.82
N ASP A 70 4.56 -30.44 14.96
CA ASP A 70 3.32 -30.46 14.17
C ASP A 70 3.58 -30.29 12.67
N ILE A 71 4.46 -29.36 12.28
CA ILE A 71 4.85 -29.17 10.87
C ILE A 71 5.52 -30.44 10.32
N LYS A 72 6.34 -31.12 11.12
CA LYS A 72 6.98 -32.37 10.73
C LYS A 72 5.96 -33.50 10.58
N ASN A 73 5.03 -33.62 11.54
CA ASN A 73 3.98 -34.64 11.52
C ASN A 73 3.05 -34.44 10.32
N ASN A 74 2.60 -33.21 10.07
CA ASN A 74 1.76 -32.87 8.91
C ASN A 74 2.47 -33.17 7.57
N LYS A 75 3.79 -32.99 7.51
CA LYS A 75 4.58 -33.30 6.30
C LYS A 75 4.68 -34.80 6.05
N GLU A 76 4.81 -35.61 7.10
CA GLU A 76 4.83 -37.08 6.97
C GLU A 76 3.42 -37.63 6.70
N GLU A 77 2.39 -37.08 7.32
CA GLU A 77 0.98 -37.42 7.04
C GLU A 77 0.61 -37.09 5.59
N PHE A 78 1.01 -35.92 5.07
CA PHE A 78 0.82 -35.57 3.67
C PHE A 78 1.53 -36.55 2.70
N LYS A 79 2.71 -37.05 3.07
CA LYS A 79 3.39 -38.08 2.26
C LYS A 79 2.64 -39.41 2.30
N ARG A 80 2.12 -39.81 3.46
CA ARG A 80 1.31 -41.03 3.62
C ARG A 80 0.02 -40.95 2.82
N LEU A 81 -0.76 -39.88 2.98
CA LEU A 81 -1.99 -39.65 2.22
C LEU A 81 -1.75 -39.62 0.71
N LYS A 82 -0.60 -39.10 0.27
CA LYS A 82 -0.21 -39.12 -1.15
C LYS A 82 0.17 -40.52 -1.65
N GLY A 83 0.77 -41.35 -0.80
CA GLY A 83 1.04 -42.76 -1.08
C GLY A 83 -0.26 -43.56 -1.17
N GLU A 84 -1.11 -43.45 -0.15
CA GLU A 84 -2.42 -44.11 -0.06
C GLU A 84 -3.34 -43.72 -1.22
N ALA A 85 -3.39 -42.43 -1.59
CA ALA A 85 -4.14 -41.98 -2.77
C ALA A 85 -3.57 -42.54 -4.09
N GLY A 86 -2.27 -42.82 -4.14
CA GLY A 86 -1.62 -43.51 -5.26
C GLY A 86 -2.03 -44.98 -5.34
N ASP A 87 -2.05 -45.67 -4.21
CA ASP A 87 -2.43 -47.08 -4.12
C ASP A 87 -3.93 -47.30 -4.40
N LEU A 88 -4.81 -46.44 -3.86
CA LEU A 88 -6.25 -46.40 -4.17
C LEU A 88 -6.52 -46.13 -5.65
N SER A 89 -5.70 -45.30 -6.31
CA SER A 89 -5.84 -45.05 -7.75
C SER A 89 -5.45 -46.26 -8.61
N ALA A 90 -4.52 -47.09 -8.13
CA ALA A 90 -4.10 -48.31 -8.80
C ALA A 90 -5.16 -49.42 -8.68
N ASP A 91 -5.80 -49.54 -7.52
CA ASP A 91 -6.85 -50.53 -7.23
C ASP A 91 -8.15 -50.26 -8.03
N LEU A 92 -8.50 -48.98 -8.23
CA LEU A 92 -9.66 -48.56 -9.02
C LEU A 92 -9.44 -48.60 -10.54
N GLY A 93 -8.28 -49.08 -11.03
CA GLY A 93 -7.97 -49.15 -12.46
C GLY A 93 -7.91 -47.79 -13.17
N LEU A 94 -7.93 -46.69 -12.42
CA LEU A 94 -7.80 -45.34 -12.94
C LEU A 94 -6.33 -45.12 -13.32
N LYS A 95 -6.02 -45.20 -14.62
CA LYS A 95 -4.75 -44.67 -15.14
C LYS A 95 -4.73 -43.17 -14.89
N ILE A 96 -4.24 -42.75 -13.73
CA ILE A 96 -3.71 -41.41 -13.51
C ILE A 96 -2.51 -41.32 -14.46
N GLY A 97 -2.78 -40.87 -15.69
CA GLY A 97 -1.74 -40.56 -16.66
C GLY A 97 -0.72 -39.70 -15.93
N LYS A 98 0.55 -40.13 -15.94
CA LYS A 98 1.67 -39.43 -15.31
C LYS A 98 1.53 -37.96 -15.66
N SER A 99 0.98 -37.16 -14.75
CA SER A 99 0.91 -35.73 -14.95
C SER A 99 2.36 -35.32 -15.15
N LYS A 100 2.67 -34.79 -16.35
CA LYS A 100 3.99 -34.22 -16.63
C LYS A 100 4.35 -33.43 -15.38
N LYS A 101 5.43 -33.80 -14.70
CA LYS A 101 5.95 -33.02 -13.56
C LYS A 101 5.90 -31.58 -14.05
N LYS A 102 4.96 -30.77 -13.55
CA LYS A 102 4.97 -29.33 -13.80
C LYS A 102 6.39 -28.95 -13.38
N GLY A 103 7.22 -28.56 -14.36
CA GLY A 103 8.60 -28.16 -14.08
C GLY A 103 8.54 -27.22 -12.89
N LYS A 104 9.40 -27.43 -11.89
CA LYS A 104 9.45 -26.52 -10.73
C LYS A 104 9.46 -25.12 -11.32
N VAL A 105 8.37 -24.37 -11.15
CA VAL A 105 8.31 -22.98 -11.60
C VAL A 105 9.51 -22.35 -10.91
N LYS A 106 10.52 -21.93 -11.70
CA LYS A 106 11.67 -21.22 -11.14
C LYS A 106 11.05 -20.04 -10.38
N LYS A 107 11.19 -20.04 -9.05
CA LYS A 107 10.75 -18.89 -8.26
C LYS A 107 11.51 -17.70 -8.86
N LYS A 108 10.78 -16.62 -9.19
CA LYS A 108 11.42 -15.39 -9.63
C LYS A 108 12.53 -15.04 -8.62
N PRO A 109 13.74 -14.67 -9.08
CA PRO A 109 14.78 -14.09 -8.25
C PRO A 109 14.19 -13.08 -7.27
N LYS A 110 14.64 -13.11 -6.02
CA LYS A 110 14.10 -12.23 -4.97
C LYS A 110 14.58 -10.78 -5.11
N ASP A 111 15.58 -10.57 -5.95
CA ASP A 111 16.34 -9.34 -6.19
C ASP A 111 16.02 -8.70 -7.55
N GLU A 112 14.89 -9.08 -8.16
CA GLU A 112 14.43 -8.49 -9.41
C GLU A 112 12.96 -8.07 -9.34
N TYR A 113 12.63 -6.98 -10.03
CA TYR A 113 11.26 -6.54 -10.26
C TYR A 113 11.12 -6.19 -11.75
N GLU A 114 10.11 -6.75 -12.42
CA GLU A 114 9.95 -6.61 -13.89
C GLU A 114 11.23 -6.90 -14.71
N ASN A 115 12.01 -7.91 -14.28
CA ASN A 115 13.29 -8.34 -14.87
C ASN A 115 14.47 -7.38 -14.70
N ILE A 116 14.31 -6.31 -13.92
CA ILE A 116 15.39 -5.38 -13.59
C ILE A 116 15.84 -5.64 -12.15
N LYS A 117 17.16 -5.65 -11.92
CA LYS A 117 17.72 -5.94 -10.60
C LYS A 117 17.70 -4.72 -9.69
N PHE A 118 17.45 -4.96 -8.41
CA PHE A 118 17.51 -3.93 -7.38
C PHE A 118 18.42 -4.31 -6.22
N GLU A 119 18.73 -3.31 -5.41
CA GLU A 119 19.45 -3.44 -4.15
C GLU A 119 18.67 -2.74 -3.03
N LEU A 120 18.69 -3.31 -1.83
CA LEU A 120 18.00 -2.73 -0.68
C LEU A 120 18.80 -1.55 -0.10
N ARG A 121 18.08 -0.51 0.28
CA ARG A 121 18.53 0.62 1.11
C ARG A 121 17.60 0.74 2.31
N ILE A 122 18.17 1.20 3.42
CA ILE A 122 17.42 1.48 4.65
C ILE A 122 17.61 2.95 4.99
N GLY A 123 16.55 3.72 4.82
CA GLY A 123 16.47 5.10 5.25
C GLY A 123 15.99 5.19 6.70
N GLU A 124 16.63 6.00 7.51
CA GLU A 124 16.25 6.21 8.92
C GLU A 124 16.38 7.70 9.23
N TYR A 125 15.28 8.31 9.67
CA TYR A 125 15.25 9.72 10.01
C TYR A 125 14.15 10.05 11.02
N GLY A 126 14.29 11.20 11.69
CA GLY A 126 13.40 11.58 12.80
C GLY A 126 13.90 11.07 14.16
N SER A 127 13.12 11.32 15.20
CA SER A 127 13.45 10.91 16.58
C SER A 127 12.17 10.75 17.41
N GLY A 128 12.25 9.95 18.47
CA GLY A 128 11.15 9.69 19.39
C GLY A 128 9.92 9.13 18.66
N THR A 129 8.75 9.74 18.90
CA THR A 129 7.46 9.34 18.31
C THR A 129 7.28 9.75 16.84
N ARG A 130 8.34 10.26 16.20
CA ARG A 130 8.38 10.56 14.76
C ARG A 130 9.53 9.84 14.08
N SER A 131 10.05 8.78 14.70
CA SER A 131 11.07 7.93 14.07
C SER A 131 10.47 7.27 12.83
N THR A 132 11.14 7.42 11.70
CA THR A 132 10.70 6.87 10.41
C THR A 132 11.79 5.97 9.85
N VAL A 133 11.39 4.77 9.45
CA VAL A 133 12.25 3.81 8.77
C VAL A 133 11.66 3.52 7.39
N GLU A 134 12.46 3.62 6.35
CA GLU A 134 12.07 3.34 4.97
C GLU A 134 12.94 2.20 4.43
N GLU A 135 12.33 1.03 4.23
CA GLU A 135 12.92 -0.07 3.49
C GLU A 135 12.62 0.16 2.01
N ILE A 136 13.63 0.61 1.25
CA ILE A 136 13.46 0.99 -0.16
C ILE A 136 14.45 0.23 -1.03
N ASN A 137 13.93 -0.40 -2.07
CA ASN A 137 14.78 -0.97 -3.11
C ASN A 137 15.08 0.09 -4.18
N VAL A 138 16.33 0.10 -4.65
CA VAL A 138 16.84 1.01 -5.69
C VAL A 138 17.41 0.22 -6.85
N LEU A 139 17.48 0.81 -8.05
CA LEU A 139 18.14 0.18 -9.19
C LEU A 139 19.58 -0.20 -8.83
N ARG A 140 19.93 -1.46 -9.09
CA ARG A 140 21.31 -1.94 -8.87
C ARG A 140 22.28 -1.30 -9.85
N ASN A 141 21.84 -1.15 -11.10
CA ASN A 141 22.60 -0.51 -12.18
C ASN A 141 21.78 0.70 -12.68
N PRO A 142 22.19 1.94 -12.37
CA PRO A 142 21.43 3.13 -12.78
C PRO A 142 21.30 3.29 -14.30
N ASP A 143 22.24 2.76 -15.08
CA ASP A 143 22.24 2.85 -16.54
C ASP A 143 21.30 1.85 -17.23
N GLU A 144 20.70 0.91 -16.47
CA GLU A 144 19.86 -0.17 -17.01
C GLU A 144 18.45 0.31 -17.39
N ALA A 145 17.94 1.33 -16.71
CA ALA A 145 16.61 1.88 -16.97
C ALA A 145 16.49 3.36 -16.58
N GLU A 146 15.86 4.15 -17.44
CA GLU A 146 15.55 5.55 -17.16
C GLU A 146 14.05 5.73 -16.84
N PRO A 147 13.70 6.65 -15.93
CA PRO A 147 12.30 6.95 -15.63
C PRO A 147 11.53 7.41 -16.87
N SER A 148 10.24 7.10 -16.94
CA SER A 148 9.37 7.53 -18.03
C SER A 148 9.33 9.05 -18.15
N ILE A 149 9.42 9.56 -19.39
CA ILE A 149 9.27 10.99 -19.69
C ILE A 149 7.88 11.54 -19.33
N TYR A 150 6.89 10.66 -19.20
CA TYR A 150 5.51 11.00 -18.85
C TYR A 150 5.26 10.98 -17.33
N ALA A 151 6.26 10.54 -16.55
CA ALA A 151 6.16 10.46 -15.10
C ALA A 151 5.97 11.85 -14.47
N LYS A 152 4.92 12.00 -13.66
CA LYS A 152 4.71 13.22 -12.85
C LYS A 152 5.76 13.34 -11.74
N GLU A 153 5.93 12.23 -11.03
CA GLU A 153 6.76 12.15 -9.84
C GLU A 153 7.74 11.02 -10.03
N ILE A 154 9.01 11.33 -9.85
CA ILE A 154 10.09 10.35 -9.86
C ILE A 154 10.65 10.32 -8.46
N TRP A 155 10.65 9.14 -7.87
CA TRP A 155 11.08 8.86 -6.51
C TRP A 155 12.52 8.37 -6.50
N TRP A 156 13.32 9.00 -5.65
CA TRP A 156 14.74 8.79 -5.49
C TRP A 156 15.06 8.53 -4.03
N TYR A 157 15.90 7.56 -3.75
CA TYR A 157 16.56 7.45 -2.47
C TYR A 157 17.75 8.41 -2.44
N ASP A 158 17.84 9.23 -1.39
CA ASP A 158 18.96 10.14 -1.17
C ASP A 158 19.91 9.54 -0.12
N PRO A 159 21.12 9.09 -0.50
CA PRO A 159 22.05 8.47 0.44
C PRO A 159 22.54 9.42 1.54
N LYS A 160 22.58 10.74 1.27
CA LYS A 160 23.03 11.74 2.25
C LYS A 160 21.96 12.01 3.29
N LEU A 161 20.70 12.10 2.86
CA LEU A 161 19.56 12.32 3.75
C LEU A 161 18.98 11.03 4.32
N ARG A 162 19.42 9.87 3.82
CA ARG A 162 18.92 8.53 4.17
C ARG A 162 17.39 8.45 4.13
N ARG A 163 16.79 8.96 3.05
CA ARG A 163 15.33 9.01 2.89
C ARG A 163 14.94 8.99 1.42
N VAL A 164 13.70 8.60 1.15
CA VAL A 164 13.10 8.73 -0.17
C VAL A 164 12.58 10.14 -0.38
N THR A 165 12.80 10.70 -1.58
CA THR A 165 12.34 12.03 -2.00
C THR A 165 11.81 11.99 -3.41
N ASN A 166 10.80 12.81 -3.73
CA ASN A 166 10.29 13.01 -5.09
C ASN A 166 10.56 14.43 -5.63
N VAL A 167 11.51 15.13 -5.00
CA VAL A 167 11.86 16.51 -5.38
C VAL A 167 12.45 16.50 -6.79
N PRO A 168 12.01 17.37 -7.72
CA PRO A 168 12.63 17.51 -9.03
C PRO A 168 14.12 17.86 -8.89
N ARG A 169 14.99 17.04 -9.49
CA ARG A 169 16.45 17.21 -9.43
C ARG A 169 16.96 17.67 -10.79
N LYS A 170 17.85 18.66 -10.81
CA LYS A 170 18.60 19.06 -12.01
C LYS A 170 19.83 18.16 -12.22
N ASP A 171 20.46 17.73 -11.12
CA ASP A 171 21.67 16.93 -11.14
C ASP A 171 21.34 15.46 -10.82
N LYS A 172 21.84 14.53 -11.67
CA LYS A 172 21.67 13.07 -11.49
C LYS A 172 22.57 12.48 -10.39
N ASP A 173 23.52 13.25 -9.86
CA ASP A 173 24.66 12.74 -9.07
C ASP A 173 24.36 12.35 -7.61
N TYR A 174 23.15 12.59 -7.10
CA TYR A 174 22.87 12.43 -5.66
C TYR A 174 21.68 11.52 -5.32
N GLY A 175 21.02 10.91 -6.30
CA GLY A 175 19.83 10.10 -6.08
C GLY A 175 19.92 8.73 -6.72
N GLU A 176 19.65 7.69 -5.95
CA GLU A 176 19.46 6.35 -6.49
C GLU A 176 17.98 6.20 -6.87
N ILE A 177 17.69 5.75 -8.09
CA ILE A 177 16.31 5.59 -8.58
C ILE A 177 15.63 4.46 -7.81
N CYS A 178 14.46 4.74 -7.22
CA CYS A 178 13.67 3.73 -6.52
C CYS A 178 13.15 2.66 -7.49
N HIS A 179 13.33 1.39 -7.17
CA HIS A 179 12.85 0.27 -8.00
C HIS A 179 12.68 -0.99 -7.16
N GLY A 180 11.54 -1.65 -7.28
CA GLY A 180 11.16 -2.82 -6.49
C GLY A 180 10.30 -2.47 -5.27
N PRO A 181 10.11 -3.44 -4.35
CA PRO A 181 9.26 -3.26 -3.17
C PRO A 181 9.69 -2.09 -2.27
N TYR A 182 8.72 -1.47 -1.62
CA TYR A 182 8.90 -0.36 -0.69
C TYR A 182 8.04 -0.57 0.55
N LYS A 183 8.59 -0.24 1.72
CA LYS A 183 7.86 -0.17 2.98
C LYS A 183 8.31 1.02 3.81
N LYS A 184 7.36 1.64 4.48
CA LYS A 184 7.57 2.74 5.40
C LYS A 184 6.98 2.40 6.76
N TYR A 185 7.80 2.59 7.79
CA TYR A 185 7.43 2.41 9.18
C TYR A 185 7.55 3.75 9.91
N ILE A 186 6.59 4.06 10.77
CA ILE A 186 6.65 5.18 11.69
C ILE A 186 6.47 4.61 13.09
N ASN A 187 7.43 4.83 13.98
CA ASN A 187 7.47 4.22 15.32
C ASN A 187 7.30 2.69 15.28
N ASP A 188 8.02 2.04 14.36
CA ASP A 188 7.98 0.58 14.14
C ASP A 188 6.64 0.03 13.62
N GLU A 189 5.65 0.89 13.32
CA GLU A 189 4.37 0.50 12.71
C GLU A 189 4.39 0.73 11.21
N LEU A 190 3.96 -0.27 10.42
CA LEU A 190 3.87 -0.14 8.96
C LEU A 190 2.77 0.85 8.59
N VAL A 191 3.14 1.93 7.89
CA VAL A 191 2.20 2.99 7.48
C VAL A 191 1.99 3.07 5.97
N GLU A 192 2.94 2.58 5.17
CA GLU A 192 2.84 2.57 3.71
C GLU A 192 3.63 1.39 3.14
N GLU A 193 3.06 0.71 2.15
CA GLU A 193 3.77 -0.30 1.37
C GLU A 193 3.35 -0.25 -0.10
N GLY A 194 4.27 -0.66 -0.97
CA GLY A 194 4.01 -0.74 -2.41
C GLY A 194 5.24 -1.21 -3.17
N SER A 195 5.27 -0.90 -4.45
CA SER A 195 6.44 -1.13 -5.31
C SER A 195 6.70 0.10 -6.17
N PHE A 196 7.96 0.34 -6.48
CA PHE A 196 8.37 1.28 -7.50
C PHE A 196 8.81 0.54 -8.76
N TYR A 197 8.53 1.10 -9.92
CA TYR A 197 9.11 0.70 -11.18
C TYR A 197 9.89 1.89 -11.73
N VAL A 198 11.23 1.84 -11.66
CA VAL A 198 12.12 2.85 -12.29
C VAL A 198 11.72 4.29 -11.88
N GLY A 199 11.57 4.49 -10.57
CA GLY A 199 11.26 5.77 -9.94
C GLY A 199 9.78 6.11 -9.87
N VAL A 200 8.87 5.39 -10.52
CA VAL A 200 7.43 5.66 -10.44
C VAL A 200 6.69 4.63 -9.61
N LYS A 201 5.56 5.02 -8.99
CA LYS A 201 4.71 4.08 -8.23
C LYS A 201 4.17 3.00 -9.17
N ASP A 202 4.26 1.75 -8.77
CA ASP A 202 3.79 0.62 -9.55
C ASP A 202 3.14 -0.45 -8.66
N GLY A 203 2.26 -1.26 -9.26
CA GLY A 203 1.55 -2.31 -8.56
C GLY A 203 0.60 -1.78 -7.48
N ARG A 204 0.37 -2.58 -6.44
CA ARG A 204 -0.58 -2.26 -5.36
C ARG A 204 0.11 -1.41 -4.30
N TRP A 205 -0.47 -0.27 -3.98
CA TRP A 205 -0.06 0.65 -2.93
C TRP A 205 -1.10 0.71 -1.83
N GLU A 206 -0.66 0.55 -0.59
CA GLU A 206 -1.51 0.54 0.59
C GLU A 206 -0.95 1.49 1.64
N THR A 207 -1.85 2.23 2.28
CA THR A 207 -1.51 3.08 3.43
C THR A 207 -2.34 2.66 4.63
N TYR A 208 -1.73 2.77 5.79
CA TYR A 208 -2.29 2.34 7.06
C TYR A 208 -2.18 3.47 8.09
N ASN A 209 -3.09 3.49 9.05
CA ASN A 209 -2.90 4.27 10.27
C ASN A 209 -1.96 3.54 11.25
N GLN A 210 -1.69 4.16 12.39
CA GLN A 210 -0.84 3.59 13.46
C GLN A 210 -1.43 2.28 14.06
N GLU A 211 -2.75 2.12 14.02
CA GLU A 211 -3.43 0.90 14.48
C GLU A 211 -3.48 -0.20 13.40
N TYR A 212 -2.72 -0.05 12.31
CA TYR A 212 -2.68 -0.97 11.17
C TYR A 212 -4.03 -1.10 10.42
N ILE A 213 -4.90 -0.09 10.53
CA ILE A 213 -6.15 0.00 9.77
C ILE A 213 -5.85 0.55 8.38
N LEU A 214 -6.28 -0.19 7.34
CA LEU A 214 -6.13 0.20 5.94
C LEU A 214 -6.90 1.50 5.65
N LEU A 215 -6.18 2.56 5.28
CA LEU A 215 -6.74 3.87 4.94
C LEU A 215 -6.99 4.00 3.44
N SER A 216 -6.03 3.57 2.62
CA SER A 216 -6.15 3.59 1.16
C SER A 216 -5.55 2.35 0.54
N LYS A 217 -6.13 1.95 -0.59
CA LYS A 217 -5.66 0.87 -1.43
C LYS A 217 -5.84 1.28 -2.87
N GLU A 218 -4.74 1.54 -3.54
CA GLU A 218 -4.72 1.99 -4.93
C GLU A 218 -3.79 1.07 -5.73
N LYS A 219 -4.09 0.92 -7.02
CA LYS A 219 -3.24 0.17 -7.92
C LYS A 219 -2.69 1.13 -8.95
N TYR A 220 -1.39 1.06 -9.18
CA TYR A 220 -0.67 1.84 -10.15
C TYR A 220 -0.07 0.94 -11.23
N HIS A 221 0.13 1.52 -12.39
CA HIS A 221 0.89 0.95 -13.49
C HIS A 221 1.78 2.06 -14.05
N GLU A 222 3.10 1.91 -13.92
CA GLU A 222 4.09 2.89 -14.42
C GLU A 222 3.80 4.34 -13.99
N GLY A 223 3.38 4.55 -12.74
CA GLY A 223 3.11 5.87 -12.17
C GLY A 223 1.69 6.41 -12.36
N PHE A 224 0.87 5.75 -13.17
CA PHE A 224 -0.54 6.11 -13.36
C PHE A 224 -1.46 5.17 -12.59
N LEU A 225 -2.65 5.62 -12.19
CA LEU A 225 -3.63 4.69 -11.61
C LEU A 225 -3.96 3.61 -12.64
N SER A 226 -4.00 2.34 -12.24
CA SER A 226 -4.23 1.23 -13.17
C SER A 226 -5.55 1.31 -13.92
N ASP A 227 -6.56 1.97 -13.34
CA ASP A 227 -7.86 2.15 -13.98
C ASP A 227 -7.89 3.37 -14.93
N SER A 228 -6.80 4.16 -14.97
CA SER A 228 -6.72 5.35 -15.83
C SER A 228 -6.92 4.98 -17.29
N ARG A 229 -7.59 5.86 -18.04
CA ARG A 229 -7.72 5.73 -19.49
C ARG A 229 -6.55 6.45 -20.13
N ILE A 230 -5.68 5.69 -20.79
CA ILE A 230 -4.53 6.21 -21.49
C ILE A 230 -4.81 6.09 -22.98
N SER A 231 -4.63 7.18 -23.71
CA SER A 231 -4.66 7.18 -25.18
C SER A 231 -3.27 7.46 -25.72
N TYR A 232 -2.98 6.91 -26.90
CA TYR A 232 -1.65 6.95 -27.53
C TYR A 232 -1.72 7.56 -28.93
N TYR A 233 -0.60 8.10 -29.40
CA TYR A 233 -0.45 8.57 -30.78
C TYR A 233 -0.12 7.44 -31.75
N ASP A 234 0.50 6.37 -31.25
CA ASP A 234 1.00 5.25 -32.01
C ASP A 234 0.24 3.95 -31.72
N LYS A 235 0.31 2.99 -32.65
CA LYS A 235 -0.27 1.65 -32.47
C LYS A 235 0.55 0.77 -31.53
N GLU A 236 1.82 1.13 -31.28
CA GLU A 236 2.73 0.40 -30.39
C GLU A 236 2.62 0.85 -28.93
N GLU A 237 1.74 1.82 -28.63
CA GLU A 237 1.47 2.33 -27.28
C GLU A 237 2.71 2.90 -26.56
N LYS A 238 3.68 3.43 -27.30
CA LYS A 238 4.89 4.05 -26.71
C LYS A 238 4.73 5.55 -26.50
N LYS A 239 3.83 6.20 -27.24
CA LYS A 239 3.65 7.67 -27.21
C LYS A 239 2.32 8.05 -26.63
N ILE A 240 2.32 8.36 -25.33
CA ILE A 240 1.11 8.78 -24.62
C ILE A 240 0.64 10.13 -25.17
N LYS A 241 -0.65 10.20 -25.48
CA LYS A 241 -1.37 11.40 -25.90
C LYS A 241 -2.12 12.03 -24.74
N GLU A 242 -2.81 11.24 -23.94
CA GLU A 242 -3.68 11.72 -22.87
C GLU A 242 -3.81 10.65 -21.79
N VAL A 243 -3.84 11.09 -20.53
CA VAL A 243 -4.07 10.28 -19.35
C VAL A 243 -5.23 10.88 -18.58
N ILE A 244 -6.34 10.14 -18.55
CA ILE A 244 -7.53 10.49 -17.77
C ILE A 244 -7.52 9.62 -16.50
N PRO A 245 -7.37 10.23 -15.30
CA PRO A 245 -7.28 9.49 -14.06
C PRO A 245 -8.66 8.94 -13.71
N VAL A 246 -8.76 7.63 -13.50
CA VAL A 246 -9.99 6.99 -13.04
C VAL A 246 -9.72 6.32 -11.71
N ARG A 247 -10.62 6.54 -10.76
CA ARG A 247 -10.59 5.93 -9.43
C ARG A 247 -12.02 5.57 -9.04
N PHE A 248 -12.26 4.32 -8.68
CA PHE A 248 -13.60 3.82 -8.30
C PHE A 248 -14.69 4.17 -9.34
N ASN A 249 -14.41 3.94 -10.63
CA ASN A 249 -15.29 4.25 -11.76
C ASN A 249 -15.62 5.74 -11.97
N LYS A 250 -14.94 6.65 -11.28
CA LYS A 250 -15.11 8.11 -11.41
C LYS A 250 -13.81 8.74 -11.88
N VAL A 251 -13.90 9.82 -12.67
CA VAL A 251 -12.71 10.53 -13.14
C VAL A 251 -12.23 11.43 -12.01
N THR A 252 -11.20 10.99 -11.27
CA THR A 252 -10.69 11.67 -10.08
C THR A 252 -9.18 11.51 -10.03
N GLY A 253 -8.45 12.62 -9.98
CA GLY A 253 -6.99 12.65 -9.93
C GLY A 253 -6.38 13.69 -10.86
N ASP A 254 -5.09 13.53 -11.16
CA ASP A 254 -4.36 14.42 -12.08
C ASP A 254 -4.57 14.02 -13.54
N TYR A 255 -5.13 14.93 -14.33
CA TYR A 255 -5.22 14.80 -15.78
C TYR A 255 -3.97 15.37 -16.44
N ARG A 256 -3.50 14.70 -17.49
CA ARG A 256 -2.41 15.18 -18.34
C ARG A 256 -2.65 14.83 -19.80
N SER A 257 -2.30 15.76 -20.68
CA SER A 257 -2.15 15.48 -22.10
C SER A 257 -0.76 15.92 -22.58
N PHE A 258 -0.28 15.28 -23.63
CA PHE A 258 1.06 15.47 -24.16
C PHE A 258 1.02 15.69 -25.67
N TYR A 259 2.00 16.43 -26.18
CA TYR A 259 2.30 16.50 -27.60
C TYR A 259 2.95 15.19 -28.08
N ASN A 260 2.96 14.95 -29.39
CA ASN A 260 3.60 13.76 -29.99
C ASN A 260 5.11 13.67 -29.66
N ALA A 261 5.76 14.79 -29.35
CA ALA A 261 7.14 14.85 -28.90
C ALA A 261 7.35 14.47 -27.41
N GLY A 262 6.27 14.16 -26.67
CA GLY A 262 6.31 13.84 -25.23
C GLY A 262 6.24 15.04 -24.30
N GLN A 263 6.25 16.26 -24.83
CA GLN A 263 6.12 17.50 -24.04
C GLN A 263 4.71 17.61 -23.45
N LEU A 264 4.60 18.07 -22.21
CA LEU A 264 3.33 18.33 -21.55
C LEU A 264 2.55 19.40 -22.33
N LYS A 265 1.29 19.09 -22.66
CA LYS A 265 0.38 19.97 -23.41
C LYS A 265 -0.65 20.59 -22.48
N GLU A 266 -1.27 19.80 -21.62
CA GLU A 266 -2.28 20.27 -20.67
C GLU A 266 -2.14 19.50 -19.37
N GLU A 267 -2.31 20.17 -18.23
CA GLU A 267 -2.47 19.52 -16.94
C GLU A 267 -3.62 20.14 -16.14
N GLY A 268 -4.26 19.32 -15.33
CA GLY A 268 -5.34 19.74 -14.45
C GLY A 268 -5.69 18.67 -13.44
N LYS A 269 -6.68 18.95 -12.60
CA LYS A 269 -7.19 18.00 -11.62
C LYS A 269 -8.68 17.79 -11.85
N PHE A 270 -9.12 16.54 -11.77
CA PHE A 270 -10.52 16.18 -11.66
C PHE A 270 -10.86 15.74 -10.25
N ASP A 271 -12.06 16.08 -9.80
CA ASP A 271 -12.69 15.55 -8.61
C ASP A 271 -14.14 15.18 -8.95
N ASP A 272 -14.47 13.90 -8.80
CA ASP A 272 -15.76 13.31 -9.17
C ASP A 272 -16.24 13.69 -10.58
N SER A 273 -15.33 13.59 -11.56
CA SER A 273 -15.54 13.92 -12.98
C SER A 273 -15.75 15.41 -13.28
N VAL A 274 -15.51 16.29 -12.30
CA VAL A 274 -15.56 17.75 -12.46
C VAL A 274 -14.14 18.31 -12.48
N LYS A 275 -13.87 19.24 -13.41
CA LYS A 275 -12.60 19.98 -13.46
C LYS A 275 -12.48 20.86 -12.20
N VAL A 276 -11.43 20.67 -11.42
CA VAL A 276 -11.17 21.44 -10.19
C VAL A 276 -9.76 22.04 -10.19
N GLY A 277 -9.59 23.14 -9.46
CA GLY A 277 -8.30 23.80 -9.31
C GLY A 277 -7.83 24.50 -10.59
N ARG A 278 -6.51 24.67 -10.71
CA ARG A 278 -5.89 25.36 -11.84
C ARG A 278 -5.64 24.39 -12.97
N TRP A 279 -6.02 24.82 -14.17
CA TRP A 279 -5.72 24.14 -15.43
C TRP A 279 -4.65 24.93 -16.15
N ARG A 280 -3.64 24.24 -16.67
CA ARG A 280 -2.54 24.85 -17.42
C ARG A 280 -2.47 24.20 -18.78
N GLU A 281 -2.37 25.04 -19.79
CA GLU A 281 -2.06 24.64 -21.15
C GLU A 281 -0.68 25.20 -21.51
N TYR A 282 0.11 24.40 -22.20
CA TYR A 282 1.46 24.71 -22.62
C TYR A 282 1.51 24.67 -24.14
N HIS A 283 2.17 25.65 -24.76
CA HIS A 283 2.38 25.66 -26.20
C HIS A 283 3.61 24.81 -26.57
N GLN A 284 3.50 24.06 -27.67
CA GLN A 284 4.58 23.20 -28.19
C GLN A 284 5.86 23.97 -28.55
N PHE A 285 5.72 25.22 -28.98
CA PHE A 285 6.81 26.11 -29.30
C PHE A 285 6.63 27.37 -28.47
N GLY A 286 7.53 27.61 -27.52
CA GLY A 286 7.56 28.90 -26.82
C GLY A 286 7.99 29.99 -27.79
N THR A 287 7.14 30.97 -28.05
CA THR A 287 7.61 32.25 -28.59
C THR A 287 8.50 32.88 -27.54
N GLY A 288 9.81 32.88 -27.81
CA GLY A 288 10.79 33.65 -27.05
C GLY A 288 10.61 35.15 -27.22
#